data_AF-A0A836GYZ3-F1
#
_entry.id   AF-A0A836GYZ3-F1
#
_cell.length_a   1.000
_cell.length_b   1.000
_cell.length_c   1.000
_cell.angle_alpha   90.00
_cell.angle_beta   90.00
_cell.angle_gamma   90.00
#
_symmetry.space_group_name_H-M   'P 1'
#
loop_
_entity.id
_entity.type
_entity.pdbx_description
1 polymer ?
#
loop_
_entity_poly.entity_id
_entity_poly.type
_entity_poly.pdbx_seq_one_letter_code
_entity_poly.pdbx_strand_id
1 'polypeptide(L)'
;MKNTINDTNMSGKLEESDKTALSKAIESALEWLNGNQEASKEEYEHKQKELEGVCNPIMTKMYQSMGGAPGGMPGGMPDMSNMGGGAGPDVGASSGPKVEEVD
;
A
#
# COMPACT_ATOMS: atom_id res chain seq x y z
N MET A 1 9.98 -1.56 0.72
CA MET A 1 10.18 -0.10 0.74
C MET A 1 11.63 0.31 0.50
N LYS A 2 12.60 -0.13 1.31
CA LYS A 2 14.02 0.22 1.13
C LYS A 2 14.54 -0.02 -0.30
N ASN A 3 14.22 -1.16 -0.89
CA ASN A 3 14.58 -1.49 -2.27
C ASN A 3 13.92 -0.55 -3.29
N THR A 4 12.66 -0.17 -3.05
CA THR A 4 11.90 0.74 -3.91
C THR A 4 12.53 2.13 -3.97
N ILE A 5 13.10 2.62 -2.86
CA ILE A 5 13.73 3.95 -2.82
C ILE A 5 15.10 3.95 -3.49
N ASN A 6 15.77 2.80 -3.49
CA ASN A 6 17.08 2.62 -4.11
C ASN A 6 16.99 2.25 -5.59
N ASP A 7 15.79 1.90 -6.08
CA ASP A 7 15.58 1.63 -7.50
C ASP A 7 15.77 2.92 -8.32
N THR A 8 16.59 2.88 -9.35
CA THR A 8 16.91 4.05 -10.19
C THR A 8 15.69 4.61 -10.92
N ASN A 9 14.70 3.78 -11.26
CA ASN A 9 13.47 4.22 -11.91
C ASN A 9 12.53 4.97 -10.96
N MET A 10 12.65 4.68 -9.66
CA MET A 10 11.77 5.23 -8.62
C MET A 10 12.44 6.43 -7.94
N SER A 11 13.72 6.31 -7.60
CA SER A 11 14.52 7.39 -7.03
C SER A 11 14.58 8.61 -7.95
N GLY A 12 14.62 8.45 -9.27
CA GLY A 12 14.54 9.58 -10.21
C GLY A 12 13.25 10.40 -10.12
N LYS A 13 12.17 9.84 -9.53
CA LYS A 13 10.83 10.45 -9.44
C LYS A 13 10.44 10.91 -8.04
N LEU A 14 11.30 10.69 -7.06
CA LEU A 14 11.14 11.16 -5.70
C LEU A 14 11.95 12.43 -5.49
N GLU A 15 11.33 13.42 -4.84
CA GLU A 15 12.03 14.61 -4.38
C GLU A 15 13.04 14.25 -3.28
N GLU A 16 14.10 15.05 -3.15
CA GLU A 16 15.18 14.80 -2.18
C GLU A 16 14.66 14.80 -0.73
N SER A 17 13.70 15.67 -0.42
CA SER A 17 13.02 15.70 0.88
C SER A 17 12.27 14.40 1.16
N ASP A 18 11.55 13.88 0.17
CA ASP A 18 10.76 12.65 0.28
C ASP A 18 11.66 11.43 0.45
N LYS A 19 12.77 11.36 -0.30
CA LYS A 19 13.81 10.34 -0.11
C LYS A 19 14.38 10.38 1.30
N THR A 20 14.73 11.57 1.78
CA THR A 20 15.30 11.75 3.12
C THR A 20 14.32 11.31 4.20
N ALA A 21 13.04 11.68 4.06
CA ALA A 21 11.99 11.28 5.00
C ALA A 21 11.81 9.75 5.03
N LEU A 22 11.76 9.10 3.86
CA LEU A 22 11.65 7.64 3.76
C LEU A 22 12.86 6.91 4.34
N SER A 23 14.08 7.34 4.01
CA SER A 23 15.30 6.73 4.55
C SER A 23 15.34 6.81 6.07
N LYS A 24 15.06 7.99 6.65
CA LYS A 24 15.00 8.17 8.11
C LYS A 24 13.93 7.28 8.77
N ALA A 25 12.74 7.21 8.18
CA ALA A 25 11.66 6.38 8.72
C ALA A 25 12.03 4.89 8.70
N ILE A 26 12.68 4.43 7.62
CA ILE A 26 13.15 3.04 7.50
C ILE A 26 14.28 2.75 8.49
N GLU A 27 15.25 3.65 8.62
CA GLU A 27 16.35 3.50 9.59
C GLU A 27 15.81 3.43 11.02
N SER A 28 14.92 4.35 11.40
CA SER A 28 14.26 4.32 12.71
C SER A 28 13.46 3.04 12.95
N ALA A 29 12.76 2.53 11.94
CA ALA A 29 12.05 1.25 12.05
C ALA A 29 13.02 0.08 12.23
N LEU A 30 14.13 0.04 11.49
CA LEU A 30 15.16 -1.00 11.61
C LEU A 30 15.85 -0.98 12.98
N GLU A 31 16.19 0.21 13.49
CA GLU A 31 16.74 0.37 14.84
C GLU A 31 15.78 -0.13 15.91
N TRP A 32 14.50 0.23 15.78
CA TRP A 32 13.46 -0.27 16.67
C TRP A 32 13.34 -1.80 16.59
N LEU A 33 13.27 -2.39 15.40
CA LEU A 33 13.20 -3.84 15.21
C LEU A 33 14.38 -4.58 15.85
N ASN A 34 15.59 -4.04 15.75
CA ASN A 34 16.78 -4.63 16.35
C ASN A 34 16.75 -4.62 17.88
N GLY A 35 16.17 -3.58 18.49
CA GLY A 35 16.06 -3.44 19.94
C GLY A 35 14.81 -4.08 20.55
N ASN A 36 13.82 -4.46 19.74
CA ASN A 36 12.49 -4.83 20.19
C ASN A 36 12.03 -6.18 19.59
N GLN A 37 12.94 -7.16 19.47
CA GLN A 37 12.64 -8.47 18.85
C GLN A 37 11.53 -9.25 19.59
N GLU A 38 11.38 -9.03 20.90
CA GLU A 38 10.35 -9.65 21.74
C GLU A 38 9.10 -8.78 21.93
N ALA A 39 8.96 -7.68 21.17
CA ALA A 39 7.80 -6.82 21.26
C ALA A 39 6.48 -7.55 20.96
N SER A 40 5.40 -7.04 21.53
CA SER A 40 4.07 -7.58 21.29
C SER A 40 3.62 -7.28 19.86
N LYS A 41 2.65 -8.07 19.37
CA LYS A 41 2.03 -7.82 18.07
C LYS A 41 1.52 -6.38 17.92
N GLU A 42 0.94 -5.83 18.98
CA GLU A 42 0.38 -4.47 19.00
C GLU A 42 1.47 -3.41 18.81
N GLU A 43 2.64 -3.62 19.40
CA GLU A 43 3.79 -2.74 19.26
C GLU A 43 4.38 -2.79 17.84
N TYR A 44 4.47 -4.00 17.25
CA TYR A 44 4.87 -4.16 15.85
C TYR A 44 3.87 -3.48 14.89
N GLU A 45 2.56 -3.65 15.12
CA GLU A 45 1.52 -2.99 14.32
C GLU A 45 1.58 -1.47 14.45
N HIS A 46 1.82 -0.95 15.66
CA HIS A 46 2.01 0.48 15.87
C HIS A 46 3.22 0.98 15.07
N LYS A 47 4.36 0.29 15.17
CA LYS A 47 5.57 0.69 14.45
C LYS A 47 5.41 0.59 12.94
N GLN A 48 4.69 -0.42 12.46
CA GLN A 48 4.32 -0.56 11.05
C GLN A 48 3.46 0.63 10.59
N LYS A 49 2.43 1.01 11.36
CA LYS A 49 1.57 2.16 11.02
C LYS A 49 2.33 3.47 10.99
N GLU A 50 3.28 3.69 11.91
CA GLU A 50 4.16 4.86 11.86
C GLU A 50 4.96 4.92 10.54
N LEU A 51 5.55 3.79 10.13
CA LEU A 51 6.29 3.70 8.89
C LEU A 51 5.40 3.92 7.66
N GLU A 52 4.23 3.28 7.63
CA GLU A 52 3.23 3.44 6.57
C GLU A 52 2.71 4.88 6.47
N GLY A 53 2.56 5.58 7.60
CA GLY A 53 2.15 6.98 7.64
C GLY A 53 3.09 7.91 6.88
N VAL A 54 4.37 7.55 6.76
CA VAL A 54 5.36 8.26 5.92
C VAL A 54 5.39 7.69 4.51
N CYS A 55 5.34 6.36 4.37
CA CYS A 55 5.52 5.70 3.08
C CYS A 55 4.34 5.92 2.12
N ASN A 56 3.10 5.77 2.60
CA ASN A 56 1.91 5.84 1.77
C ASN A 56 1.74 7.19 1.05
N PRO A 57 1.79 8.36 1.71
CA PRO A 57 1.62 9.63 1.02
C PRO A 57 2.70 9.89 -0.05
N ILE A 58 3.93 9.47 0.21
CA ILE A 58 5.05 9.64 -0.73
C ILE A 58 4.89 8.70 -1.93
N MET A 59 4.49 7.46 -1.71
CA MET A 59 4.21 6.50 -2.78
C MET A 59 3.03 6.94 -3.64
N THR A 60 1.97 7.49 -3.04
CA THR A 60 0.84 8.08 -3.78
C THR A 60 1.30 9.27 -4.64
N LYS A 61 2.07 10.21 -4.08
CA LYS A 61 2.61 11.37 -4.82
C LYS A 61 3.48 10.92 -6.00
N MET A 62 4.33 9.92 -5.79
CA MET A 62 5.19 9.35 -6.83
C MET A 62 4.37 8.64 -7.92
N TYR A 63 3.32 7.89 -7.56
CA TYR A 63 2.50 7.21 -8.58
C TYR A 63 1.68 8.21 -9.41
N GLN A 64 1.18 9.27 -8.77
CA GLN A 64 0.53 10.39 -9.45
C GLN A 64 1.49 11.13 -10.40
N SER A 65 2.76 11.32 -10.01
CA SER A 65 3.76 11.96 -10.89
C SER A 65 4.14 11.12 -12.10
N MET A 66 3.88 9.81 -12.08
CA MET A 66 4.06 8.92 -13.23
C MET A 66 2.89 8.95 -14.23
N GLY A 67 1.84 9.74 -13.98
CA GLY A 67 0.64 9.74 -14.83
C GLY A 67 -0.26 8.51 -14.64
N GLY A 68 -0.06 7.74 -13.56
CA GLY A 68 -0.95 6.67 -13.17
C GLY A 68 -2.26 7.23 -12.61
N ALA A 69 -3.39 6.88 -13.22
CA ALA A 69 -4.71 7.24 -12.73
C ALA A 69 -4.89 6.84 -11.25
N PRO A 70 -5.63 7.62 -10.44
CA PRO A 70 -5.93 7.27 -9.06
C PRO A 70 -6.94 6.11 -9.05
N GLY A 71 -6.47 4.86 -9.06
CA GLY A 71 -7.37 3.71 -9.15
C GLY A 71 -6.78 2.34 -8.88
N GLY A 72 -5.58 2.24 -8.30
CA GLY A 72 -4.96 0.94 -8.06
C GLY A 72 -3.96 0.97 -6.92
N MET A 73 -4.46 1.02 -5.69
CA MET A 73 -3.66 0.61 -4.52
C MET A 73 -3.74 -0.92 -4.42
N PRO A 74 -2.64 -1.67 -4.55
CA PRO A 74 -2.58 -3.05 -4.12
C PRO A 74 -2.49 -3.04 -2.59
N GLY A 75 -3.61 -3.26 -1.93
CA GLY A 75 -3.65 -3.52 -0.49
C GLY A 75 -4.69 -2.71 0.27
N GLY A 76 -5.85 -3.33 0.51
CA GLY A 76 -6.61 -3.08 1.74
C GLY A 76 -7.81 -2.14 1.65
N MET A 77 -8.83 -2.49 0.85
CA MET A 77 -10.25 -2.46 1.26
C MET A 77 -11.08 -3.04 0.10
N PRO A 78 -11.89 -4.11 0.30
CA PRO A 78 -12.90 -4.47 -0.68
C PRO A 78 -13.91 -3.32 -0.77
N ASP A 79 -14.32 -3.04 -1.99
CA ASP A 79 -15.45 -2.19 -2.36
C ASP A 79 -16.65 -2.38 -1.41
N MET A 80 -16.73 -1.52 -0.39
CA MET A 80 -17.90 -1.35 0.47
C MET A 80 -18.86 -0.30 -0.12
N SER A 81 -18.85 -0.14 -1.44
CA SER A 81 -19.94 0.52 -2.18
C SER A 81 -21.27 -0.26 -2.06
N ASN A 82 -21.23 -1.44 -1.42
CA ASN A 82 -22.39 -2.22 -0.97
C ASN A 82 -22.76 -2.00 0.52
N MET A 83 -22.76 -0.75 1.00
CA MET A 83 -23.39 -0.42 2.28
C MET A 83 -24.27 0.83 2.12
N GLY A 84 -25.38 0.66 1.40
CA GLY A 84 -26.33 1.74 1.15
C GLY A 84 -27.70 1.26 0.69
N GLY A 85 -28.51 0.77 1.63
CA GLY A 85 -29.97 0.94 1.59
C GLY A 85 -30.82 -0.17 0.94
N GLY A 86 -31.70 -0.76 1.76
CA GLY A 86 -33.10 -1.00 1.37
C GLY A 86 -33.45 -2.31 0.66
N ALA A 87 -34.03 -3.24 1.43
CA ALA A 87 -35.16 -4.12 1.11
C ALA A 87 -35.37 -4.66 -0.34
N GLY A 88 -35.32 -6.00 -0.50
CA GLY A 88 -36.12 -6.74 -1.50
C GLY A 88 -35.38 -7.89 -2.21
N PRO A 89 -36.02 -9.07 -2.45
CA PRO A 89 -35.37 -10.26 -3.01
C PRO A 89 -35.51 -10.41 -4.54
N ASP A 90 -34.60 -11.22 -5.10
CA ASP A 90 -34.65 -11.91 -6.42
C ASP A 90 -34.54 -11.06 -7.70
N VAL A 91 -33.48 -11.28 -8.49
CA VAL A 91 -33.53 -11.61 -9.94
C VAL A 91 -32.13 -11.95 -10.46
N GLY A 92 -31.98 -13.10 -11.12
CA GLY A 92 -30.74 -13.58 -11.71
C GLY A 92 -30.36 -12.94 -13.05
N ALA A 93 -29.08 -13.03 -13.40
CA ALA A 93 -28.49 -12.97 -14.76
C ALA A 93 -26.95 -13.11 -14.59
N SER A 94 -26.39 -14.29 -14.75
CA SER A 94 -25.78 -14.80 -15.98
C SER A 94 -24.39 -14.23 -16.31
N SER A 95 -23.44 -15.18 -16.45
CA SER A 95 -22.22 -15.12 -17.27
C SER A 95 -20.92 -14.69 -16.59
N GLY A 96 -20.27 -15.66 -15.94
CA GLY A 96 -18.83 -15.62 -15.67
C GLY A 96 -18.01 -16.02 -16.93
N PRO A 97 -16.84 -15.43 -17.20
CA PRO A 97 -15.98 -15.85 -18.31
C PRO A 97 -15.22 -17.15 -17.99
N LYS A 98 -15.16 -18.03 -18.99
CA LYS A 98 -14.58 -19.38 -18.94
C LYS A 98 -13.06 -19.34 -18.98
N VAL A 99 -12.46 -20.23 -18.20
CA VAL A 99 -11.02 -20.56 -18.19
C VAL A 99 -10.75 -21.41 -19.43
N GLU A 100 -9.94 -20.92 -20.38
CA GLU A 100 -9.35 -21.78 -21.42
C GLU A 100 -8.03 -22.32 -20.90
N GLU A 101 -8.01 -23.64 -20.79
CA GLU A 101 -6.87 -24.48 -20.49
C GLU A 101 -5.82 -24.28 -21.60
N VAL A 102 -4.63 -23.80 -21.21
CA VAL A 102 -3.44 -23.85 -22.04
C VAL A 102 -2.86 -25.26 -21.89
N ASP A 103 -2.93 -26.02 -22.97
CA ASP A 103 -2.00 -27.13 -23.29
C ASP A 103 -0.68 -26.53 -23.81
#